data_AF-A0A7M3DQL7-F1
#
_entry.id   AF-A0A7M3DQL7-F1
#
_cell.length_a   1.000
_cell.length_b   1.000
_cell.length_c   1.000
_cell.angle_alpha   90.00
_cell.angle_beta   90.00
_cell.angle_gamma   90.00
#
_symmetry.space_group_name_H-M   'P 1'
#
loop_
_entity.id
_entity.type
_entity.pdbx_description
1 polymer ?
#
loop_
_entity_poly.entity_id
_entity_poly.type
_entity_poly.pdbx_seq_one_letter_code
_entity_poly.pdbx_strand_id
1 'polypeptide(L)'
;MPEPEKRGDKFTWTYALWLLPFLAQNWLYWLVPQWDWWTIGLIVWVVTLIAIASSICINLALRRWRRLVSLLIAPLLLLVLLSILAAAGITPDNVRFALTRQTYLVEIERTDLPGGEQQFRTFAWDDTFQAKTYSTLVYDESDEIALPNGEQSTAWQQRVQTSCSEKKECVDLDPGPGESIGIRKIGEHFYIPDDSLPTAFP
;
A
#
# COMPACT_ATOMS: atom_id res chain seq x y z
N MET A 1 -52.55 -5.88 -28.72
CA MET A 1 -51.68 -6.54 -27.73
C MET A 1 -50.66 -5.51 -27.28
N PRO A 2 -50.52 -5.21 -25.98
CA PRO A 2 -49.50 -4.28 -25.53
C PRO A 2 -48.11 -4.92 -25.72
N GLU A 3 -47.16 -4.14 -26.24
CA GLU A 3 -45.77 -4.57 -26.37
C GLU A 3 -45.20 -4.91 -24.99
N PRO A 4 -44.37 -5.97 -24.86
CA PRO A 4 -43.70 -6.26 -23.61
C PRO A 4 -42.72 -5.13 -23.30
N GLU A 5 -43.05 -4.38 -22.25
CA GLU A 5 -42.24 -3.31 -21.69
C GLU A 5 -40.82 -3.86 -21.46
N LYS A 6 -39.83 -3.36 -22.23
CA LYS A 6 -38.41 -3.64 -22.03
C LYS A 6 -38.00 -3.04 -20.69
N ARG A 7 -38.24 -3.78 -19.62
CA ARG A 7 -37.81 -3.44 -18.26
C ARG A 7 -36.29 -3.38 -18.29
N GLY A 8 -35.75 -2.17 -18.39
CA GLY A 8 -34.31 -1.93 -18.42
C GLY A 8 -33.63 -2.63 -17.26
N ASP A 9 -32.52 -3.30 -17.55
CA ASP A 9 -31.71 -3.99 -16.55
C ASP A 9 -31.26 -2.98 -15.48
N LYS A 10 -31.84 -3.08 -14.29
CA LYS A 10 -31.49 -2.21 -13.16
C LYS A 10 -30.11 -2.58 -12.64
N PHE A 11 -29.29 -1.57 -12.38
CA PHE A 11 -28.00 -1.70 -11.70
C PHE A 11 -28.17 -2.56 -10.44
N THR A 12 -27.47 -3.70 -10.40
CA THR A 12 -27.64 -4.70 -9.34
C THR A 12 -26.51 -4.52 -8.33
N TRP A 13 -26.84 -4.33 -7.06
CA TRP A 13 -25.88 -4.14 -5.94
C TRP A 13 -24.81 -5.23 -5.82
N THR A 14 -24.96 -6.35 -6.53
CA THR A 14 -23.98 -7.44 -6.61
C THR A 14 -22.60 -6.99 -7.09
N TYR A 15 -22.48 -5.89 -7.86
CA TYR A 15 -21.17 -5.35 -8.24
C TYR A 15 -20.42 -4.70 -7.06
N ALA A 16 -21.15 -4.13 -6.10
CA ALA A 16 -20.55 -3.55 -4.89
C ALA A 16 -19.96 -4.63 -3.96
N LEU A 17 -20.39 -5.89 -4.09
CA LEU A 17 -19.81 -7.01 -3.34
C LEU A 17 -18.34 -7.24 -3.68
N TRP A 18 -17.91 -6.95 -4.92
CA TRP A 18 -16.50 -7.00 -5.30
C TRP A 18 -15.64 -5.98 -4.57
N LEU A 19 -16.23 -4.86 -4.14
CA LEU A 19 -15.51 -3.77 -3.48
C LEU A 19 -15.43 -3.95 -1.96
N LEU A 20 -16.33 -4.74 -1.38
CA LEU A 20 -16.41 -4.92 0.07
C LEU A 20 -15.14 -5.49 0.71
N PRO A 21 -14.48 -6.54 0.17
CA PRO A 21 -13.23 -7.04 0.74
C PRO A 21 -12.12 -5.98 0.72
N PHE A 22 -12.01 -5.24 -0.39
CA PHE A 22 -11.00 -4.19 -0.55
C PHE A 22 -11.24 -2.99 0.38
N LEU A 23 -12.51 -2.56 0.53
CA LEU A 23 -12.86 -1.45 1.41
C LEU A 23 -12.77 -1.84 2.89
N ALA A 24 -13.19 -3.05 3.25
CA ALA A 24 -13.19 -3.53 4.62
C ALA A 24 -11.77 -3.63 5.17
N GLN A 25 -10.84 -4.20 4.41
CA GLN A 25 -9.47 -4.39 4.86
C GLN A 25 -8.71 -3.07 5.00
N ASN A 26 -8.90 -2.14 4.05
CA ASN A 26 -8.15 -0.88 4.01
C ASN A 26 -8.60 0.15 5.05
N TRP A 27 -9.89 0.18 5.41
CA TRP A 27 -10.43 1.23 6.28
C TRP A 27 -10.69 0.77 7.72
N LEU A 28 -11.10 -0.48 7.93
CA LEU A 28 -11.50 -0.92 9.26
C LEU A 28 -10.31 -1.18 10.18
N TYR A 29 -9.15 -1.58 9.63
CA TYR A 29 -7.90 -1.74 10.38
C TYR A 29 -7.54 -0.48 11.19
N TRP A 30 -7.71 0.69 10.56
CA TRP A 30 -7.38 1.98 11.15
C TRP A 30 -8.29 2.37 12.33
N LEU A 31 -9.51 1.82 12.39
CA LEU A 31 -10.49 2.14 13.42
C LEU A 31 -10.32 1.30 14.68
N VAL A 32 -9.90 0.03 14.56
CA VAL A 32 -9.81 -0.88 15.71
C VAL A 32 -8.61 -1.83 15.58
N PRO A 33 -7.37 -1.36 15.85
CA PRO A 33 -6.14 -2.15 15.62
C PRO A 33 -6.04 -3.45 16.43
N GLN A 34 -6.74 -3.52 17.56
CA GLN A 34 -6.70 -4.64 18.52
C GLN A 34 -7.46 -5.91 18.07
N TRP A 35 -8.08 -5.88 16.89
CA TRP A 35 -8.86 -7.00 16.37
C TRP A 35 -8.01 -7.91 15.47
N ASP A 36 -8.38 -9.18 15.42
CA ASP A 36 -7.78 -10.15 14.51
C ASP A 36 -8.27 -9.92 13.07
N TRP A 37 -7.69 -8.90 12.43
CA TRP A 37 -8.01 -8.48 11.08
C TRP A 37 -7.74 -9.55 10.04
N TRP A 38 -6.81 -10.47 10.31
CA TRP A 38 -6.56 -11.62 9.46
C TRP A 38 -7.80 -12.51 9.37
N THR A 39 -8.33 -12.92 10.53
CA THR A 39 -9.53 -13.76 10.60
C THR A 39 -10.76 -13.05 10.04
N ILE A 40 -10.93 -11.75 10.33
CA ILE A 40 -12.05 -10.96 9.81
C ILE A 40 -11.96 -10.84 8.28
N GLY A 41 -10.78 -10.52 7.75
CA GLY A 41 -10.52 -10.45 6.31
C GLY A 41 -10.82 -11.77 5.62
N LEU A 42 -10.39 -12.89 6.21
CA LEU A 42 -10.66 -14.22 5.69
C LEU A 42 -12.17 -14.54 5.66
N ILE A 43 -12.91 -14.23 6.72
CA ILE A 43 -14.36 -14.43 6.76
C ILE A 43 -15.06 -13.59 5.69
N VAL A 44 -14.73 -12.30 5.60
CA VAL A 44 -15.28 -11.39 4.57
C VAL A 44 -14.99 -11.92 3.17
N TRP A 45 -13.78 -12.40 2.94
CA TRP A 45 -13.37 -12.98 1.66
C TRP A 45 -14.19 -14.23 1.31
N VAL A 46 -14.33 -15.17 2.24
CA VAL A 46 -15.12 -16.40 2.06
C VAL A 46 -16.59 -16.09 1.79
N VAL A 47 -17.20 -15.19 2.56
CA VAL A 47 -18.61 -14.78 2.37
C VAL A 47 -18.79 -14.15 0.99
N THR A 48 -17.85 -13.30 0.56
CA THR A 48 -17.89 -12.66 -0.75
C THR A 48 -17.79 -13.69 -1.88
N LEU A 49 -16.90 -14.68 -1.76
CA LEU A 49 -16.78 -15.77 -2.74
C LEU A 49 -18.07 -16.58 -2.85
N ILE A 50 -18.69 -16.93 -1.72
CA ILE A 50 -19.97 -17.66 -1.71
C ILE A 50 -21.06 -16.84 -2.41
N ALA A 51 -21.14 -15.53 -2.15
CA ALA A 51 -22.11 -14.65 -2.79
C ALA A 51 -21.88 -14.53 -4.31
N ILE A 52 -20.63 -14.40 -4.76
CA ILE A 52 -20.27 -14.35 -6.18
C ILE A 52 -20.60 -15.69 -6.86
N ALA A 53 -20.20 -16.82 -6.28
CA ALA A 53 -20.48 -18.16 -6.82
C ALA A 53 -21.98 -18.40 -6.95
N SER A 54 -22.75 -18.05 -5.91
CA SER A 54 -24.22 -18.14 -5.92
C SER A 54 -24.83 -17.26 -7.03
N SER A 55 -24.35 -16.03 -7.20
CA SER A 55 -24.79 -15.13 -8.26
C SER A 55 -24.49 -15.69 -9.66
N ILE A 56 -23.30 -16.27 -9.87
CA ILE A 56 -22.93 -16.91 -11.14
C ILE A 56 -23.86 -18.10 -11.42
N CYS A 57 -24.06 -18.99 -10.46
CA CYS A 57 -24.95 -20.15 -10.61
C CYS A 57 -26.39 -19.74 -10.95
N ILE A 58 -26.94 -18.73 -10.27
CA ILE A 58 -28.29 -18.22 -10.53
C ILE A 58 -28.38 -17.61 -11.94
N ASN A 59 -27.41 -16.81 -12.36
CA ASN A 59 -27.44 -16.19 -13.69
C ASN A 59 -27.21 -17.21 -14.82
N LEU A 60 -26.42 -18.28 -14.58
CA LEU A 60 -26.30 -19.43 -15.49
C LEU A 60 -27.61 -20.18 -15.63
N ALA A 61 -28.27 -20.51 -14.51
CA ALA A 61 -29.56 -21.19 -14.51
C ALA A 61 -30.64 -20.39 -15.25
N LEU A 62 -30.64 -19.06 -15.10
CA LEU A 62 -31.57 -18.15 -15.77
C LEU A 62 -31.12 -17.78 -17.20
N ARG A 63 -30.04 -18.36 -17.74
CA ARG A 63 -29.45 -18.06 -19.06
C ARG A 63 -29.23 -16.57 -19.32
N ARG A 64 -28.91 -15.81 -18.26
CA ARG A 64 -28.66 -14.36 -18.34
C ARG A 64 -27.20 -14.09 -18.71
N TRP A 65 -26.81 -14.50 -19.92
CA TRP A 65 -25.43 -14.43 -20.42
C TRP A 65 -24.81 -13.04 -20.32
N ARG A 66 -25.59 -11.98 -20.60
CA ARG A 66 -25.11 -10.59 -20.48
C ARG A 66 -24.64 -10.25 -19.07
N ARG A 67 -25.35 -10.71 -18.03
CA ARG A 67 -24.99 -10.46 -16.63
C ARG A 67 -23.79 -11.27 -16.19
N LEU A 68 -23.65 -12.51 -16.65
CA LEU A 68 -22.47 -13.33 -16.42
C LEU A 68 -21.21 -12.68 -16.98
N VAL A 69 -21.28 -12.26 -18.25
CA VAL A 69 -20.15 -11.57 -18.90
C VAL A 69 -19.81 -10.28 -18.17
N SER A 70 -20.81 -9.47 -17.78
CA SER A 70 -20.57 -8.24 -17.00
C SER A 70 -19.96 -8.51 -15.62
N LEU A 71 -20.39 -9.58 -14.92
CA LEU A 71 -19.83 -9.97 -13.62
C LEU A 71 -18.36 -10.41 -13.72
N LEU A 72 -17.98 -11.05 -14.82
CA LEU A 72 -16.61 -11.51 -15.06
C LEU A 72 -15.68 -10.38 -15.57
N ILE A 73 -16.22 -9.46 -16.38
CA ILE A 73 -15.45 -8.33 -16.91
C ILE A 73 -15.20 -7.26 -15.83
N ALA A 74 -16.13 -7.06 -14.90
CA ALA A 74 -16.00 -6.05 -13.85
C ALA A 74 -14.69 -6.13 -13.04
N PRO A 75 -14.29 -7.28 -12.47
CA PRO A 75 -13.02 -7.37 -11.74
C PRO A 75 -11.79 -7.15 -12.65
N LEU A 76 -11.86 -7.59 -13.91
CA LEU A 76 -10.81 -7.34 -14.91
C LEU A 76 -10.63 -5.85 -15.19
N LEU A 77 -11.72 -5.12 -15.42
CA LEU A 77 -11.67 -3.66 -15.61
C LEU A 77 -11.17 -2.94 -14.37
N LEU A 78 -11.57 -3.39 -13.18
CA LEU A 78 -11.07 -2.84 -11.91
C LEU A 78 -9.56 -3.05 -11.77
N LEU A 79 -9.05 -4.25 -12.07
CA LEU A 79 -7.62 -4.53 -12.04
C LEU A 79 -6.86 -3.65 -13.03
N VAL A 80 -7.34 -3.53 -14.27
CA VAL A 80 -6.72 -2.65 -15.27
C VAL A 80 -6.70 -1.20 -14.80
N LEU A 81 -7.80 -0.70 -14.23
CA LEU A 81 -7.87 0.65 -13.67
C LEU A 81 -6.87 0.84 -12.53
N LEU A 82 -6.78 -0.12 -11.60
CA LEU A 82 -5.81 -0.07 -10.50
C LEU A 82 -4.37 -0.10 -11.00
N SER A 83 -4.06 -0.91 -12.03
CA SER A 83 -2.74 -0.93 -12.66
C SER A 83 -2.40 0.40 -13.34
N ILE A 84 -3.36 1.03 -14.02
CA ILE A 84 -3.18 2.36 -14.63
C ILE A 84 -2.92 3.41 -13.54
N LEU A 85 -3.68 3.40 -12.45
CA LEU A 85 -3.49 4.30 -11.32
C LEU A 85 -2.11 4.10 -10.67
N ALA A 86 -1.70 2.85 -10.45
CA ALA A 86 -0.38 2.52 -9.91
C ALA A 86 0.75 3.00 -10.85
N ALA A 87 0.60 2.80 -12.17
CA ALA A 87 1.55 3.29 -13.17
C ALA A 87 1.60 4.82 -13.24
N ALA A 88 0.51 5.51 -12.91
CA ALA A 88 0.46 6.96 -12.75
C ALA A 88 1.04 7.44 -11.39
N GLY A 89 1.59 6.54 -10.57
CA GLY A 89 2.13 6.86 -9.25
C GLY A 89 1.07 7.03 -8.16
N ILE A 90 -0.18 6.65 -8.41
CA ILE A 90 -1.24 6.65 -7.39
C ILE A 90 -1.25 5.27 -6.72
N THR A 91 -0.25 5.05 -5.86
CA THR A 91 -0.14 3.85 -5.04
C THR A 91 -0.69 4.12 -3.63
N PRO A 92 -1.11 3.09 -2.88
CA PRO A 92 -1.53 3.24 -1.48
C PRO A 92 -0.48 3.96 -0.63
N ASP A 93 0.81 3.66 -0.84
CA ASP A 93 1.92 4.31 -0.15
C ASP A 93 1.98 5.81 -0.45
N ASN A 94 1.90 6.20 -1.73
CA ASN A 94 1.94 7.60 -2.15
C ASN A 94 0.74 8.39 -1.62
N VAL A 95 -0.44 7.77 -1.59
CA VAL A 95 -1.65 8.38 -1.02
C VAL A 95 -1.51 8.54 0.49
N ARG A 96 -1.05 7.50 1.20
CA ARG A 96 -0.79 7.56 2.65
C ARG A 96 0.22 8.67 2.95
N PHE A 97 1.34 8.69 2.25
CA PHE A 97 2.39 9.70 2.42
C PHE A 97 1.84 11.10 2.17
N ALA A 98 1.09 11.32 1.08
CA ALA A 98 0.49 12.62 0.80
C ALA A 98 -0.43 13.11 1.93
N LEU A 99 -1.16 12.20 2.58
CA LEU A 99 -2.06 12.52 3.70
C LEU A 99 -1.31 12.77 5.02
N THR A 100 -0.21 12.05 5.28
CA THR A 100 0.54 12.13 6.55
C THR A 100 1.84 12.94 6.46
N ARG A 101 2.20 13.47 5.29
CA ARG A 101 3.44 14.23 5.07
C ARG A 101 3.63 15.33 6.11
N GLN A 102 2.57 16.12 6.35
CA GLN A 102 2.65 17.26 7.27
C GLN A 102 2.96 16.84 8.71
N THR A 103 2.48 15.68 9.16
CA THR A 103 2.76 15.21 10.52
C THR A 103 4.23 14.84 10.68
N TYR A 104 4.86 14.25 9.65
CA TYR A 104 6.29 13.97 9.68
C TYR A 104 7.13 15.25 9.68
N LEU A 105 6.79 16.21 8.82
CA LEU A 105 7.51 17.50 8.76
C LEU A 105 7.47 18.24 10.10
N VAL A 106 6.30 18.29 10.75
CA VAL A 106 6.16 18.90 12.07
C VAL A 106 6.96 18.16 13.14
N GLU A 107 7.03 16.84 13.08
CA GLU A 107 7.82 16.04 14.02
C GLU A 107 9.33 16.25 13.84
N ILE A 108 9.79 16.37 12.60
CA ILE A 108 11.17 16.74 12.26
C ILE A 108 11.47 18.12 12.87
N GLU A 109 10.67 19.13 12.56
CA GLU A 109 10.85 20.50 13.08
C GLU A 109 10.87 20.61 14.61
N ARG A 110 10.06 19.79 15.31
CA ARG A 110 9.96 19.82 16.79
C ARG A 110 11.15 19.21 17.50
N THR A 111 11.74 18.18 16.90
CA THR A 111 12.73 17.36 17.58
C THR A 111 14.15 17.83 17.27
N ASP A 112 14.30 18.68 16.26
CA ASP A 112 15.59 19.19 15.83
C ASP A 112 15.95 20.53 16.52
N LEU A 113 17.14 20.55 17.12
CA LEU A 113 17.76 21.76 17.66
C LEU A 113 18.34 22.60 16.51
N PRO A 114 18.37 23.94 16.63
CA PRO A 114 18.92 24.81 15.60
C PRO A 114 20.46 24.66 15.54
N GLY A 115 20.92 23.67 14.80
CA GLY A 115 22.32 23.44 14.46
C GLY A 115 22.37 22.78 13.08
N GLY A 116 22.92 23.49 12.09
CA GLY A 116 22.82 23.17 10.65
C GLY A 116 23.51 21.90 10.15
N GLU A 117 23.38 20.78 10.84
CA GLU A 117 23.73 19.45 10.34
C GLU A 117 22.58 18.87 9.52
N GLN A 118 22.91 18.17 8.42
CA GLN A 118 21.95 17.51 7.54
C GLN A 118 21.14 16.45 8.31
N GLN A 119 19.83 16.47 8.14
CA GLN A 119 18.91 15.67 8.95
C GLN A 119 18.75 14.24 8.44
N PHE A 120 18.74 13.28 9.38
CA PHE A 120 18.41 11.88 9.12
C PHE A 120 17.46 11.33 10.19
N ARG A 121 16.30 10.83 9.79
CA ARG A 121 15.28 10.28 10.70
C ARG A 121 14.54 9.09 10.11
N THR A 122 14.13 8.19 10.99
CA THR A 122 13.28 7.05 10.66
C THR A 122 11.94 7.14 11.39
N PHE A 123 10.89 6.62 10.76
CA PHE A 123 9.54 6.55 11.31
C PHE A 123 8.96 5.16 11.10
N ALA A 124 8.23 4.65 12.09
CA ALA A 124 7.35 3.51 11.87
C ALA A 124 6.40 3.77 10.70
N TRP A 125 6.51 2.91 9.70
CA TRP A 125 5.70 2.91 8.50
C TRP A 125 5.02 1.55 8.38
N ASP A 126 3.99 1.32 9.19
CA ASP A 126 3.29 0.03 9.27
C ASP A 126 2.95 -0.59 7.90
N ASP A 127 3.05 -1.92 7.80
CA ASP A 127 2.85 -2.74 6.60
C ASP A 127 1.37 -2.98 6.26
N THR A 128 0.51 -2.06 6.66
CA THR A 128 -0.95 -2.20 6.59
C THR A 128 -1.47 -2.52 5.18
N PHE A 129 -0.71 -2.19 4.13
CA PHE A 129 -1.12 -2.34 2.73
C PHE A 129 -0.33 -3.37 1.93
N GLN A 130 0.81 -3.87 2.41
CA GLN A 130 1.60 -4.91 1.75
C GLN A 130 2.26 -5.76 2.84
N ALA A 131 2.12 -7.09 2.77
CA ALA A 131 2.81 -8.02 3.66
C ALA A 131 4.33 -7.99 3.40
N LYS A 132 4.99 -6.92 3.81
CA LYS A 132 6.44 -6.75 3.77
C LYS A 132 7.02 -7.01 5.16
N THR A 133 8.35 -7.06 5.20
CA THR A 133 9.13 -7.38 6.40
C THR A 133 9.81 -6.13 6.97
N TYR A 134 9.88 -5.05 6.18
CA TYR A 134 10.53 -3.79 6.53
C TYR A 134 9.60 -2.61 6.24
N SER A 135 9.12 -2.02 7.33
CA SER A 135 8.01 -1.08 7.37
C SER A 135 8.50 0.26 7.94
N THR A 136 9.53 0.86 7.32
CA THR A 136 10.16 2.10 7.83
C THR A 136 10.16 3.20 6.77
N LEU A 137 9.67 4.38 7.13
CA LEU A 137 9.82 5.58 6.31
C LEU A 137 11.09 6.30 6.77
N VAL A 138 11.97 6.60 5.83
CA VAL A 138 13.22 7.29 6.10
C VAL A 138 13.15 8.70 5.52
N TYR A 139 13.57 9.68 6.32
CA TYR A 139 13.84 11.04 5.90
C TYR A 139 15.35 11.26 5.91
N ASP A 140 15.91 11.63 4.76
CA ASP A 140 17.33 11.92 4.58
C ASP A 140 17.50 13.18 3.73
N GLU A 141 17.82 14.29 4.39
CA GLU A 141 18.02 15.60 3.73
C GLU A 141 19.23 15.59 2.78
N SER A 142 20.21 14.71 3.01
CA SER A 142 21.40 14.60 2.18
C SER A 142 21.21 13.75 0.92
N ASP A 143 20.08 13.03 0.82
CA ASP A 143 19.78 12.05 -0.23
C ASP A 143 20.85 10.93 -0.37
N GLU A 144 21.76 10.79 0.58
CA GLU A 144 22.85 9.79 0.55
C GLU A 144 22.32 8.35 0.72
N ILE A 145 21.14 8.16 1.31
CA ILE A 145 20.47 6.86 1.36
C ILE A 145 20.18 6.27 -0.02
N ALA A 146 20.03 7.11 -1.06
CA ALA A 146 19.78 6.65 -2.42
C ALA A 146 21.07 6.24 -3.15
N LEU A 147 22.25 6.47 -2.56
CA LEU A 147 23.53 6.09 -3.14
C LEU A 147 23.77 4.58 -3.02
N PRO A 148 24.58 3.99 -3.92
CA PRO A 148 25.03 2.61 -3.79
C PRO A 148 25.70 2.36 -2.43
N ASN A 149 25.53 1.14 -1.90
CA ASN A 149 26.17 0.73 -0.64
C ASN A 149 27.68 0.94 -0.70
N GLY A 150 28.19 1.72 0.26
CA GLY A 150 29.62 2.05 0.37
C GLY A 150 30.02 3.39 -0.28
N GLU A 151 29.11 4.05 -0.99
CA GLU A 151 29.34 5.42 -1.51
C GLU A 151 28.87 6.51 -0.53
N GLN A 152 28.19 6.14 0.55
CA GLN A 152 27.77 7.08 1.58
C GLN A 152 28.96 7.63 2.36
N SER A 153 28.87 8.90 2.76
CA SER A 153 29.90 9.55 3.55
C SER A 153 29.99 8.97 4.95
N THR A 154 31.19 9.03 5.55
CA THR A 154 31.39 8.62 6.95
C THR A 154 30.55 9.45 7.91
N ALA A 155 30.32 10.73 7.59
CA ALA A 155 29.45 11.62 8.37
C ALA A 155 28.00 11.13 8.33
N TRP A 156 27.50 10.72 7.17
CA TRP A 156 26.17 10.14 7.05
C TRP A 156 26.04 8.83 7.84
N GLN A 157 27.02 7.92 7.70
CA GLN A 157 27.02 6.66 8.44
C GLN A 157 26.97 6.88 9.97
N GLN A 158 27.71 7.88 10.47
CA GLN A 158 27.64 8.26 11.88
C GLN A 158 26.27 8.79 12.27
N ARG A 159 25.64 9.65 11.45
CA ARG A 159 24.28 10.15 11.71
C ARG A 159 23.25 9.03 11.77
N VAL A 160 23.30 8.08 10.83
CA VAL A 160 22.42 6.90 10.82
C VAL A 160 22.63 6.10 12.10
N GLN A 161 23.88 5.78 12.43
CA GLN A 161 24.19 4.99 13.62
C GLN A 161 23.72 5.65 14.91
N THR A 162 23.91 6.96 15.06
CA THR A 162 23.42 7.73 16.21
C THR A 162 21.90 7.70 16.29
N SER A 163 21.20 8.06 15.21
CA SER A 163 19.73 8.11 15.15
C SER A 163 19.09 6.74 15.43
N CYS A 164 19.71 5.67 14.92
CA CYS A 164 19.30 4.30 15.12
C CYS A 164 19.63 3.72 16.50
N SER A 165 20.70 4.19 17.14
CA SER A 165 21.01 3.76 18.51
C SER A 165 20.00 4.27 19.55
N GLU A 166 19.34 5.39 19.25
CA GLU A 166 18.37 6.03 20.15
C GLU A 166 16.94 5.52 19.96
N LYS A 167 16.61 4.94 18.79
CA LYS A 167 15.24 4.53 18.44
C LYS A 167 15.14 3.06 18.04
N LYS A 168 14.05 2.41 18.47
CA LYS A 168 13.74 1.01 18.12
C LYS A 168 13.32 0.82 16.65
N GLU A 169 12.95 1.89 15.96
CA GLU A 169 12.43 1.88 14.58
C GLU A 169 13.52 2.30 13.59
N CYS A 170 14.68 1.63 13.62
CA CYS A 170 15.80 1.92 12.74
C CYS A 170 15.64 1.19 11.39
N VAL A 171 16.11 1.83 10.32
CA VAL A 171 16.27 1.18 9.03
C VAL A 171 17.48 0.26 9.06
N ASP A 172 17.26 -1.03 8.79
CA ASP A 172 18.35 -1.95 8.51
C ASP A 172 18.67 -1.85 7.02
N LEU A 173 19.88 -1.40 6.68
CA LEU A 173 20.37 -1.29 5.30
C LEU A 173 21.35 -2.43 4.97
N ASP A 174 21.65 -3.30 5.93
CA ASP A 174 22.50 -4.47 5.76
C ASP A 174 21.66 -5.74 5.98
N PRO A 175 20.89 -6.19 4.98
CA PRO A 175 20.00 -7.34 5.11
C PRO A 175 20.77 -8.67 5.31
N GLY A 176 22.11 -8.64 5.31
CA GLY A 176 22.95 -9.82 5.43
C GLY A 176 23.41 -10.38 4.07
N PRO A 177 24.22 -11.44 4.11
CA PRO A 177 24.88 -11.95 2.91
C PRO A 177 23.89 -12.57 1.92
N GLY A 178 23.79 -11.95 0.73
CA GLY A 178 22.98 -12.45 -0.39
C GLY A 178 21.60 -11.80 -0.53
N GLU A 179 21.24 -10.89 0.37
CA GLU A 179 20.02 -10.09 0.28
C GLU A 179 20.33 -8.66 -0.17
N SER A 180 19.38 -8.02 -0.85
CA SER A 180 19.52 -6.66 -1.36
C SER A 180 18.25 -5.88 -1.04
N ILE A 181 18.41 -4.70 -0.44
CA ILE A 181 17.31 -3.77 -0.19
C ILE A 181 17.32 -2.72 -1.30
N GLY A 182 16.19 -2.54 -1.96
CA GLY A 182 15.96 -1.42 -2.88
C GLY A 182 15.54 -0.17 -2.10
N ILE A 183 15.94 1.01 -2.57
CA ILE A 183 15.49 2.27 -1.98
C ILE A 183 14.53 2.96 -2.95
N ARG A 184 13.29 3.17 -2.52
CA ARG A 184 12.27 3.85 -3.32
C ARG A 184 11.99 5.24 -2.78
N LYS A 185 12.21 6.26 -3.59
CA LYS A 185 11.85 7.65 -3.26
C LYS A 185 10.33 7.84 -3.34
N ILE A 186 9.73 8.38 -2.29
CA ILE A 186 8.28 8.66 -2.21
C ILE A 186 7.97 10.16 -2.13
N GLY A 187 8.94 10.96 -1.69
CA GLY A 187 8.81 12.41 -1.60
C GLY A 187 10.15 13.10 -1.61
N GLU A 188 10.12 14.42 -1.44
CA GLU A 188 11.31 15.24 -1.24
C GLU A 188 12.02 14.81 0.04
N HIS A 189 13.20 14.20 -0.09
CA HIS A 189 14.00 13.59 0.99
C HIS A 189 13.35 12.41 1.73
N PHE A 190 12.22 11.88 1.24
CA PHE A 190 11.55 10.72 1.86
C PHE A 190 11.71 9.45 1.03
N TYR A 191 12.06 8.37 1.72
CA TYR A 191 12.43 7.08 1.15
C TYR A 191 11.76 5.92 1.87
N ILE A 192 11.46 4.86 1.14
CA ILE A 192 10.96 3.58 1.66
C ILE A 192 11.95 2.49 1.22
N PRO A 193 12.60 1.80 2.16
CA PRO A 193 13.33 0.57 1.90
C PRO A 193 12.35 -0.52 1.43
N ASP A 194 12.72 -1.24 0.38
CA ASP A 194 11.87 -2.21 -0.29
C ASP A 194 12.63 -3.53 -0.47
N ASP A 195 12.07 -4.62 0.07
CA ASP A 195 12.56 -5.99 -0.05
C ASP A 195 11.97 -6.73 -1.28
N SER A 196 10.99 -6.14 -1.95
CA SER A 196 10.16 -6.86 -2.94
C SER A 196 10.80 -7.01 -4.32
N LEU A 197 11.90 -6.32 -4.65
CA LEU A 197 12.61 -6.44 -5.93
C LEU A 197 14.11 -6.10 -5.84
N PRO A 198 15.05 -7.05 -6.09
CA PRO A 198 16.49 -6.80 -6.20
C PRO A 198 16.95 -5.90 -7.38
N THR A 199 16.03 -5.24 -8.08
CA THR A 199 16.34 -4.59 -9.37
C THR A 199 15.74 -3.20 -9.43
N ALA A 200 16.35 -2.28 -8.70
CA ALA A 200 16.16 -0.86 -8.91
C ALA A 200 17.50 -0.11 -8.94
N PHE A 201 18.55 -0.74 -9.45
CA PHE A 201 19.73 -0.04 -9.98
C PHE A 201 20.19 -0.76 -11.25
N PRO A 202 20.44 -0.04 -12.36
CA PRO A 202 21.24 -0.57 -13.46
C PRO A 202 22.70 -0.82 -13.03
#